data_AF-A0A349SQB4-F1
#
_entry.id   AF-A0A349SQB4-F1
#
_cell.length_a   1.000
_cell.length_b   1.000
_cell.length_c   1.000
_cell.angle_alpha   90.00
_cell.angle_beta   90.00
_cell.angle_gamma   90.00
#
_symmetry.space_group_name_H-M   'P 1'
#
loop_
_entity.id
_entity.type
_entity.pdbx_description
1 polymer ?
#
loop_
_entity_poly.entity_id
_entity_poly.type
_entity_poly.pdbx_seq_one_letter_code
_entity_poly.pdbx_strand_id
1 'polypeptide(L)'
;YYSDGDEVTLQTEVMVRDNSMVSMQHTSAAMPRQEYFLSDGNVIQYGGLFASLSGLPGLEGVALEGSVEFHNLRRVYDPLNDRGQGFTFSALDADLVAPDGEVLLVGDYYWRSVVGEKSLISTGQMGSVPAVELQINIDVAITYMGITLQRYPLVVTSMWLSPGLGIVARSMGETMVTLDRAEGIQAPVVFVFDQGDGLVQSPQQLLIDGNPVTDMEPQVAVAYGTRETDWLSVEFDATGSWRASIIGAELPRGIHGAVVQVSRGESRVDVPVSVLVN
;
A
#
# COMPACT_ATOMS: atom_id res chain seq x y z
N TYR A 1 -12.12 2.73 4.43
CA TYR A 1 -12.24 3.00 5.88
C TYR A 1 -11.27 2.12 6.63
N TYR A 2 -10.60 2.69 7.63
CA TYR A 2 -9.68 2.00 8.52
C TYR A 2 -10.29 1.81 9.92
N SER A 3 -9.65 0.96 10.72
CA SER A 3 -10.11 0.48 12.02
C SER A 3 -10.37 1.57 13.07
N ASP A 4 -9.74 2.73 12.96
CA ASP A 4 -9.94 3.90 13.84
C ASP A 4 -11.09 4.81 13.38
N GLY A 5 -11.81 4.41 12.33
CA GLY A 5 -12.85 5.23 11.70
C GLY A 5 -12.29 6.20 10.65
N ASP A 6 -10.99 6.15 10.36
CA ASP A 6 -10.39 6.99 9.33
C ASP A 6 -10.92 6.64 7.94
N GLU A 7 -11.45 7.65 7.27
CA GLU A 7 -11.82 7.59 5.86
C GLU A 7 -10.63 8.06 5.02
N VAL A 8 -10.24 7.22 4.06
CA VAL A 8 -9.16 7.53 3.13
C VAL A 8 -9.75 7.84 1.77
N THR A 9 -9.47 9.04 1.29
CA THR A 9 -9.86 9.49 -0.05
C THR A 9 -8.66 9.41 -0.98
N LEU A 10 -8.87 8.82 -2.16
CA LEU A 10 -7.88 8.79 -3.22
C LEU A 10 -8.28 9.78 -4.32
N GLN A 11 -7.35 10.66 -4.69
CA GLN A 11 -7.53 11.58 -5.80
C GLN A 11 -6.46 11.28 -6.85
N THR A 12 -6.89 10.86 -8.03
CA THR A 12 -6.00 10.60 -9.17
C THR A 12 -5.68 11.90 -9.90
N GLU A 13 -4.52 11.95 -10.55
CA GLU A 13 -4.07 13.06 -11.40
C GLU A 13 -3.91 14.41 -10.68
N VAL A 14 -3.52 14.37 -9.40
CA VAL A 14 -3.11 15.58 -8.69
C VAL A 14 -1.76 16.02 -9.21
N MET A 15 -1.73 17.20 -9.81
CA MET A 15 -0.49 17.84 -10.23
C MET A 15 0.23 18.39 -9.01
N VAL A 16 1.38 17.83 -8.71
CA VAL A 16 2.31 18.36 -7.72
C VAL A 16 3.58 18.71 -8.47
N ARG A 17 3.83 20.01 -8.58
CA ARG A 17 4.83 20.57 -9.50
C ARG A 17 4.58 20.06 -10.92
N ASP A 18 5.56 19.37 -11.52
CA ASP A 18 5.49 18.88 -12.91
C ASP A 18 5.06 17.41 -13.03
N ASN A 19 4.67 16.75 -11.93
CA ASN A 19 4.27 15.35 -11.92
C ASN A 19 2.78 15.18 -11.65
N SER A 20 2.12 14.32 -12.42
CA SER A 20 0.76 13.85 -12.17
C SER A 20 0.81 12.66 -11.21
N MET A 21 0.19 12.80 -10.03
CA MET A 21 0.32 11.82 -8.94
C MET A 21 -1.05 11.41 -8.39
N VAL A 22 -1.07 10.31 -7.63
CA VAL A 22 -2.21 9.93 -6.80
C VAL A 22 -2.00 10.50 -5.42
N SER A 23 -2.96 11.28 -4.94
CA SER A 23 -2.99 11.77 -3.57
C SER A 23 -3.85 10.84 -2.72
N MET A 24 -3.34 10.46 -1.55
CA MET A 24 -4.09 9.80 -0.48
C MET A 24 -4.29 10.80 0.66
N GLN A 25 -5.53 10.99 1.10
CA GLN A 25 -5.87 11.90 2.18
C GLN A 25 -6.55 11.15 3.31
N HIS A 26 -6.11 11.40 4.53
CA HIS A 26 -6.67 10.86 5.76
C HIS A 26 -7.57 11.89 6.43
N THR A 27 -8.68 11.44 7.00
CA THR A 27 -9.52 12.26 7.89
C THR A 27 -9.01 12.32 9.33
N SER A 28 -8.24 11.31 9.75
CA SER A 28 -7.66 11.18 11.08
C SER A 28 -6.47 12.13 11.26
N ALA A 29 -6.50 12.93 12.33
CA ALA A 29 -5.39 13.82 12.69
C ALA A 29 -4.15 13.07 13.21
N ALA A 30 -4.28 11.76 13.52
CA ALA A 30 -3.17 10.89 13.91
C ALA A 30 -2.39 10.34 12.69
N MET A 31 -2.90 10.55 11.48
CA MET A 31 -2.30 10.12 10.22
C MET A 31 -1.78 11.32 9.41
N PRO A 32 -0.92 11.09 8.41
CA PRO A 32 -0.53 12.16 7.49
C PRO A 32 -1.77 12.73 6.80
N ARG A 33 -1.92 14.05 6.78
CA ARG A 33 -3.06 14.71 6.14
C ARG A 33 -3.15 14.37 4.64
N GLN A 34 -2.00 14.25 4.01
CA GLN A 34 -1.87 13.97 2.59
C GLN A 34 -0.54 13.26 2.30
N GLU A 35 -0.60 12.28 1.39
CA GLU A 35 0.54 11.52 0.91
C GLU A 35 0.43 11.38 -0.62
N TYR A 36 1.54 11.39 -1.35
CA TYR A 36 1.51 11.22 -2.81
C TYR A 36 2.22 9.95 -3.26
N PHE A 37 1.62 9.31 -4.25
CA PHE A 37 2.06 8.08 -4.85
C PHE A 37 2.10 8.21 -6.35
N LEU A 38 3.10 7.60 -6.97
CA LEU A 38 3.10 7.30 -8.39
C LEU A 38 3.32 5.81 -8.55
N SER A 39 2.44 5.15 -9.29
CA SER A 39 2.62 3.77 -9.71
C SER A 39 2.64 3.73 -11.23
N ASP A 40 3.70 3.16 -11.79
CA ASP A 40 3.79 2.85 -13.22
C ASP A 40 3.46 1.38 -13.53
N GLY A 41 2.89 0.67 -12.55
CA GLY A 41 2.59 -0.76 -12.60
C GLY A 41 3.78 -1.67 -12.26
N ASN A 42 5.01 -1.18 -12.30
CA ASN A 42 6.22 -1.96 -11.97
C ASN A 42 6.99 -1.39 -10.79
N VAL A 43 6.73 -0.14 -10.41
CA VAL A 43 7.41 0.55 -9.33
C VAL A 43 6.38 1.39 -8.59
N ILE A 44 6.43 1.36 -7.26
CA ILE A 44 5.74 2.35 -6.45
C ILE A 44 6.76 3.39 -6.03
N GLN A 45 6.47 4.62 -6.40
CA GLN A 45 7.16 5.79 -5.91
C GLN A 45 6.27 6.54 -4.93
N TYR A 46 6.91 7.18 -3.97
CA TYR A 46 6.29 7.91 -2.89
C TYR A 46 6.93 9.30 -2.79
N GLY A 47 6.11 10.32 -2.60
CA GLY A 47 6.56 11.69 -2.33
C GLY A 47 5.53 12.42 -1.49
N GLY A 48 5.98 13.33 -0.62
CA GLY A 48 5.14 14.06 0.31
C GLY A 48 4.60 13.22 1.47
N LEU A 49 4.91 13.66 2.68
CA LEU A 49 4.22 13.27 3.90
C LEU A 49 3.81 14.56 4.60
N PHE A 50 2.52 14.89 4.55
CA PHE A 50 1.98 16.00 5.32
C PHE A 50 1.73 15.56 6.76
N ALA A 51 2.81 15.50 7.53
CA ALA A 51 2.78 15.33 8.97
C ALA A 51 3.11 16.65 9.66
N SER A 52 2.40 16.97 10.74
CA SER A 52 2.71 18.14 11.55
C SER A 52 4.08 17.97 12.21
N LEU A 53 5.05 18.78 11.80
CA LEU A 53 6.28 18.99 12.54
C LEU A 53 6.04 20.09 13.56
N SER A 54 5.87 19.73 14.83
CA SER A 54 5.77 20.72 15.91
C SER A 54 7.15 21.23 16.31
N GLY A 55 7.22 22.52 16.69
CA GLY A 55 8.42 23.11 17.26
C GLY A 55 9.49 23.55 16.25
N LEU A 56 9.08 23.98 15.04
CA LEU A 56 9.93 24.77 14.14
C LEU A 56 10.19 26.14 14.81
N PRO A 57 11.40 26.47 15.29
CA PRO A 57 11.73 27.81 15.72
C PRO A 57 11.79 28.68 14.47
N GLY A 58 10.84 29.59 14.35
CA GLY A 58 10.93 30.65 13.38
C GLY A 58 12.22 31.44 13.57
N LEU A 59 12.70 32.04 12.49
CA LEU A 59 13.41 33.31 12.61
C LEU A 59 12.48 34.19 13.48
N GLU A 60 12.89 34.52 14.71
CA GLU A 60 12.12 35.24 15.76
C GLU A 60 11.32 34.41 16.81
N GLY A 61 11.47 33.09 16.89
CA GLY A 61 10.95 32.32 18.05
C GLY A 61 9.46 31.97 18.02
N VAL A 62 8.85 31.97 16.83
CA VAL A 62 7.50 31.46 16.58
C VAL A 62 7.57 29.96 16.35
N ALA A 63 6.78 29.15 17.07
CA ALA A 63 6.60 27.75 16.69
C ALA A 63 5.80 27.70 15.39
N LEU A 64 6.43 27.33 14.28
CA LEU A 64 5.72 27.02 13.04
C LEU A 64 5.20 25.58 13.13
N GLU A 65 4.01 25.35 12.58
CA GLU A 65 3.56 24.02 12.17
C GLU A 65 3.81 23.93 10.67
N GLY A 66 4.49 22.89 10.23
CA GLY A 66 4.83 22.72 8.82
C GLY A 66 4.87 21.26 8.42
N SER A 67 4.74 21.02 7.13
CA SER A 67 4.77 19.71 6.48
C SER A 67 5.95 19.61 5.53
N VAL A 68 6.37 18.39 5.17
CA VAL A 68 7.49 18.18 4.25
C VAL A 68 6.98 17.68 2.90
N GLU A 69 7.25 18.46 1.86
CA GLU A 69 6.97 18.09 0.47
C GLU A 69 8.29 17.79 -0.27
N PHE A 70 8.38 16.61 -0.88
CA PHE A 70 9.58 16.20 -1.62
C PHE A 70 9.51 16.63 -3.07
N HIS A 71 10.58 17.24 -3.58
CA HIS A 71 10.62 17.71 -4.97
C HIS A 71 10.76 16.54 -5.97
N ASN A 72 11.31 15.42 -5.51
CA ASN A 72 11.54 14.22 -6.32
C ASN A 72 10.92 12.99 -5.64
N LEU A 73 10.07 12.29 -6.39
CA LEU A 73 9.49 11.01 -6.00
C LEU A 73 10.59 9.98 -5.72
N ARG A 74 10.41 9.19 -4.67
CA ARG A 74 11.34 8.15 -4.25
C ARG A 74 10.75 6.78 -4.47
N ARG A 75 11.50 5.91 -5.14
CA ARG A 75 11.15 4.51 -5.27
C ARG A 75 11.14 3.85 -3.88
N VAL A 76 9.99 3.31 -3.49
CA VAL A 76 9.81 2.61 -2.21
C VAL A 76 9.51 1.12 -2.39
N TYR A 77 9.07 0.70 -3.57
CA TYR A 77 8.82 -0.70 -3.88
C TYR A 77 9.06 -1.01 -5.36
N ASP A 78 9.66 -2.18 -5.61
CA ASP A 78 9.94 -2.73 -6.93
C ASP A 78 9.78 -4.27 -6.83
N PRO A 79 8.63 -4.83 -7.21
CA PRO A 79 8.35 -6.26 -7.07
C PRO A 79 9.33 -7.15 -7.86
N LEU A 80 9.93 -6.66 -8.95
CA LEU A 80 10.86 -7.46 -9.76
C LEU A 80 12.25 -7.55 -9.11
N ASN A 81 12.61 -6.58 -8.29
CA ASN A 81 13.90 -6.49 -7.61
C ASN A 81 13.79 -6.57 -6.08
N ASP A 82 12.63 -6.96 -5.55
CA ASP A 82 12.40 -7.06 -4.12
C ASP A 82 13.31 -8.13 -3.51
N ARG A 83 14.33 -7.66 -2.78
CA ARG A 83 15.27 -8.50 -2.02
C ARG A 83 15.17 -8.27 -0.51
N GLY A 84 14.21 -7.47 -0.04
CA GLY A 84 14.17 -7.02 1.36
C GLY A 84 15.40 -6.22 1.80
N GLN A 85 16.17 -5.68 0.83
CA GLN A 85 17.39 -4.94 1.12
C GLN A 85 17.06 -3.45 1.20
N GLY A 86 17.29 -2.85 2.35
CA GLY A 86 17.05 -1.42 2.55
C GLY A 86 17.92 -0.56 1.65
N PHE A 87 17.31 0.41 0.96
CA PHE A 87 18.01 1.39 0.14
C PHE A 87 17.90 2.78 0.77
N THR A 88 19.04 3.43 0.94
CA THR A 88 19.09 4.82 1.43
C THR A 88 19.18 5.75 0.23
N PHE A 89 18.30 6.74 0.17
CA PHE A 89 18.32 7.77 -0.87
C PHE A 89 18.61 9.12 -0.21
N SER A 90 19.68 9.78 -0.63
CA SER A 90 19.92 11.18 -0.24
C SER A 90 18.97 12.10 -1.01
N ALA A 91 18.39 13.08 -0.33
CA ALA A 91 17.61 14.16 -0.91
C ALA A 91 18.17 15.52 -0.43
N LEU A 92 18.24 16.51 -1.32
CA LEU A 92 18.67 17.87 -0.95
C LEU A 92 17.58 18.92 -1.26
N ASP A 93 16.42 18.46 -1.73
CA ASP A 93 15.38 19.31 -2.31
C ASP A 93 14.01 18.95 -1.70
N ALA A 94 13.80 19.32 -0.45
CA ALA A 94 12.49 19.25 0.19
C ALA A 94 12.03 20.65 0.58
N ASP A 95 10.74 20.93 0.37
CA ASP A 95 10.10 22.13 0.88
C ASP A 95 9.50 21.83 2.25
N LEU A 96 9.75 22.73 3.19
CA LEU A 96 8.90 22.91 4.34
C LEU A 96 7.74 23.81 3.93
N VAL A 97 6.52 23.29 4.00
CA VAL A 97 5.30 24.02 3.61
C VAL A 97 4.39 24.25 4.81
N ALA A 98 3.73 25.40 4.86
CA ALA A 98 2.69 25.70 5.84
C ALA A 98 1.41 24.88 5.57
N PRO A 99 0.45 24.81 6.53
CA PRO A 99 -0.78 24.04 6.35
C PRO A 99 -1.68 24.50 5.18
N ASP A 100 -1.47 25.73 4.68
CA ASP A 100 -2.13 26.31 3.52
C ASP A 100 -1.36 26.10 2.20
N GLY A 101 -0.18 25.46 2.26
CA GLY A 101 0.66 25.14 1.11
C GLY A 101 1.74 26.19 0.80
N GLU A 102 1.88 27.26 1.58
CA GLU A 102 2.95 28.24 1.37
C GLU A 102 4.32 27.62 1.67
N VAL A 103 5.29 27.76 0.76
CA VAL A 103 6.68 27.32 0.99
C VAL A 103 7.35 28.25 2.00
N LEU A 104 7.67 27.69 3.18
CA LEU A 104 8.34 28.39 4.27
C LEU A 104 9.87 28.36 4.12
N LEU A 105 10.43 27.22 3.73
CA LEU A 105 11.88 27.03 3.61
C LEU A 105 12.24 25.85 2.70
N VAL A 106 13.40 25.93 2.04
CA VAL A 106 14.02 24.81 1.31
C VAL A 106 15.24 24.31 2.11
N GLY A 107 15.39 23.01 2.33
CA GLY A 107 16.49 22.45 3.11
C GLY A 107 16.85 21.00 2.81
N ASP A 108 17.96 20.55 3.41
CA ASP A 108 18.50 19.20 3.25
C ASP A 108 17.67 18.15 4.01
N TYR A 109 17.61 16.92 3.50
CA TYR A 109 16.78 15.88 4.11
C TYR A 109 17.28 14.45 3.83
N TYR A 110 17.32 13.59 4.85
CA TYR A 110 17.81 12.22 4.71
C TYR A 110 16.65 11.21 4.74
N TRP A 111 16.51 10.46 3.66
CA TRP A 111 15.48 9.45 3.48
C TRP A 111 16.06 8.04 3.45
N ARG A 112 15.37 7.09 4.09
CA ARG A 112 15.63 5.67 3.90
C ARG A 112 14.32 4.90 3.74
N SER A 113 14.26 4.03 2.73
CA SER A 113 13.17 3.08 2.58
C SER A 113 13.69 1.64 2.63
N VAL A 114 12.92 0.76 3.25
CA VAL A 114 13.25 -0.66 3.39
C VAL A 114 11.98 -1.45 3.09
N VAL A 115 12.09 -2.43 2.19
CA VAL A 115 11.06 -3.45 2.06
C VAL A 115 11.24 -4.43 3.22
N GLY A 116 10.23 -4.50 4.08
CA GLY A 116 10.21 -5.32 5.28
C GLY A 116 9.73 -6.75 5.00
N GLU A 117 9.18 -7.39 6.02
CA GLU A 117 8.70 -8.76 5.93
C GLU A 117 7.39 -8.86 5.12
N LYS A 118 7.23 -10.01 4.48
CA LYS A 118 5.96 -10.43 3.86
C LYS A 118 5.21 -11.24 4.90
N SER A 119 4.03 -10.79 5.28
CA SER A 119 3.28 -11.39 6.38
C SER A 119 1.78 -11.29 6.16
N LEU A 120 1.03 -12.01 6.98
CA LEU A 120 -0.41 -11.83 7.07
C LEU A 120 -0.74 -10.63 7.94
N ILE A 121 -1.51 -9.71 7.40
CA ILE A 121 -2.04 -8.56 8.11
C ILE A 121 -3.53 -8.79 8.36
N SER A 122 -3.91 -8.80 9.63
CA SER A 122 -5.32 -8.88 10.03
C SER A 122 -6.01 -7.55 9.75
N THR A 123 -6.91 -7.57 8.79
CA THR A 123 -7.83 -6.47 8.47
C THR A 123 -9.17 -6.71 9.15
N GLY A 124 -10.10 -5.77 9.05
CA GLY A 124 -11.46 -5.92 9.57
C GLY A 124 -12.30 -6.88 8.73
N GLN A 125 -13.19 -6.35 7.90
CA GLN A 125 -14.12 -7.14 7.09
C GLN A 125 -13.43 -7.90 5.94
N MET A 126 -12.20 -7.54 5.56
CA MET A 126 -11.44 -8.24 4.52
C MET A 126 -10.66 -9.47 5.04
N GLY A 127 -10.67 -9.74 6.35
CA GLY A 127 -9.97 -10.87 6.95
C GLY A 127 -8.44 -10.71 6.99
N SER A 128 -7.69 -11.80 7.15
CA SER A 128 -6.22 -11.74 7.13
C SER A 128 -5.70 -11.84 5.69
N VAL A 129 -4.88 -10.88 5.28
CA VAL A 129 -4.42 -10.78 3.87
C VAL A 129 -2.90 -10.74 3.80
N PRO A 130 -2.28 -11.41 2.81
CA PRO A 130 -0.85 -11.27 2.54
C PRO A 130 -0.51 -9.82 2.19
N ALA A 131 0.50 -9.27 2.86
CA ALA A 131 1.00 -7.94 2.55
C ALA A 131 2.52 -7.84 2.71
N VAL A 132 3.12 -6.97 1.91
CA VAL A 132 4.52 -6.58 2.04
C VAL A 132 4.60 -5.27 2.82
N GLU A 133 5.44 -5.24 3.86
CA GLU A 133 5.74 -4.00 4.57
C GLU A 133 6.68 -3.12 3.75
N LEU A 134 6.35 -1.85 3.62
CA LEU A 134 7.23 -0.77 3.19
C LEU A 134 7.53 0.12 4.39
N GLN A 135 8.74 -0.01 4.93
CA GLN A 135 9.24 0.86 5.97
C GLN A 135 9.85 2.10 5.35
N ILE A 136 9.48 3.25 5.88
CA ILE A 136 9.88 4.56 5.43
C ILE A 136 10.39 5.33 6.66
N ASN A 137 11.63 5.77 6.59
CA ASN A 137 12.31 6.48 7.66
C ASN A 137 12.79 7.83 7.14
N ILE A 138 12.39 8.88 7.85
CA ILE A 138 12.51 10.26 7.41
C ILE A 138 13.23 11.09 8.47
N ASP A 139 14.49 11.42 8.19
CA ASP A 139 15.34 12.24 9.06
C ASP A 139 15.46 13.66 8.52
N VAL A 140 14.76 14.59 9.18
CA VAL A 140 14.65 15.99 8.74
C VAL A 140 15.67 16.84 9.48
N ALA A 141 16.51 17.55 8.72
CA ALA A 141 17.47 18.51 9.24
C ALA A 141 17.34 19.84 8.49
N ILE A 142 16.91 20.89 9.17
CA ILE A 142 16.88 22.22 8.57
C ILE A 142 18.28 22.80 8.59
N THR A 143 18.79 23.13 7.40
CA THR A 143 20.11 23.72 7.19
C THR A 143 19.98 25.10 6.56
N TYR A 144 20.77 26.07 7.03
CA TYR A 144 20.91 27.39 6.41
C TYR A 144 22.38 27.69 6.16
N MET A 145 22.74 27.99 4.90
CA MET A 145 24.13 28.23 4.49
C MET A 145 25.11 27.12 4.91
N GLY A 146 24.66 25.85 4.87
CA GLY A 146 25.47 24.68 5.26
C GLY A 146 25.59 24.45 6.78
N ILE A 147 24.90 25.24 7.61
CA ILE A 147 24.83 25.04 9.06
C ILE A 147 23.50 24.39 9.41
N THR A 148 23.53 23.23 10.07
CA THR A 148 22.32 22.62 10.64
C THR A 148 21.77 23.52 11.75
N LEU A 149 20.64 24.17 11.49
CA LEU A 149 19.94 24.98 12.49
C LEU A 149 19.16 24.07 13.46
N GLN A 150 18.59 22.99 12.95
CA GLN A 150 17.82 22.04 13.75
C GLN A 150 17.73 20.68 13.06
N ARG A 151 17.60 19.63 13.87
CA ARG A 151 17.24 18.28 13.43
C ARG A 151 16.00 17.84 14.19
N TYR A 152 15.07 17.23 13.46
CA TYR A 152 13.81 16.74 14.00
C TYR A 152 13.93 15.28 14.42
N PRO A 153 13.03 14.80 15.29
CA PRO A 153 12.87 13.38 15.51
C PRO A 153 12.66 12.64 14.19
N LEU A 154 13.25 11.46 14.08
CA LEU A 154 13.05 10.57 12.94
C LEU A 154 11.55 10.26 12.80
N VAL A 155 10.98 10.58 11.65
CA VAL A 155 9.62 10.14 11.32
C VAL A 155 9.71 8.72 10.78
N VAL A 156 9.19 7.77 11.56
CA VAL A 156 9.12 6.35 11.20
C VAL A 156 7.71 6.04 10.78
N THR A 157 7.57 5.47 9.59
CA THR A 157 6.26 5.18 9.04
C THR A 157 6.30 3.92 8.18
N SER A 158 5.28 3.07 8.33
CA SER A 158 5.18 1.80 7.59
C SER A 158 3.86 1.74 6.82
N MET A 159 3.89 1.14 5.64
CA MET A 159 2.70 0.80 4.84
C MET A 159 2.72 -0.68 4.53
N TRP A 160 1.59 -1.35 4.64
CA TRP A 160 1.45 -2.73 4.20
C TRP A 160 0.64 -2.77 2.92
N LEU A 161 1.24 -3.31 1.87
CA LEU A 161 0.63 -3.41 0.55
C LEU A 161 0.21 -4.84 0.26
N SER A 162 -1.08 -5.04 -0.04
CA SER A 162 -1.64 -6.33 -0.42
C SER A 162 -2.07 -6.32 -1.90
N PRO A 163 -1.77 -7.37 -2.68
CA PRO A 163 -2.22 -7.47 -4.07
C PRO A 163 -3.74 -7.39 -4.19
N GLY A 164 -4.23 -6.58 -5.13
CA GLY A 164 -5.66 -6.41 -5.39
C GLY A 164 -6.44 -5.59 -4.34
N LEU A 165 -5.86 -5.33 -3.16
CA LEU A 165 -6.46 -4.46 -2.13
C LEU A 165 -5.74 -3.11 -1.96
N GLY A 166 -4.45 -3.02 -2.28
CA GLY A 166 -3.66 -1.81 -2.08
C GLY A 166 -3.15 -1.69 -0.64
N ILE A 167 -3.25 -0.50 -0.03
CA ILE A 167 -2.74 -0.24 1.32
C ILE A 167 -3.70 -0.84 2.36
N VAL A 168 -3.30 -1.92 3.00
CA VAL A 168 -4.15 -2.65 3.98
C VAL A 168 -3.80 -2.33 5.43
N ALA A 169 -2.65 -1.72 5.69
CA ALA A 169 -2.35 -1.13 6.98
C ALA A 169 -1.38 0.03 6.83
N ARG A 170 -1.44 0.95 7.79
CA ARG A 170 -0.57 2.13 7.91
C ARG A 170 -0.12 2.26 9.36
N SER A 171 1.15 2.54 9.57
CA SER A 171 1.68 2.90 10.89
C SER A 171 2.45 4.21 10.81
N MET A 172 2.25 5.06 11.81
CA MET A 172 2.96 6.31 12.00
C MET A 172 3.19 6.52 13.50
N GLY A 173 4.46 6.57 13.90
CA GLY A 173 4.81 6.59 15.32
C GLY A 173 4.26 5.37 16.06
N GLU A 174 3.46 5.60 17.10
CA GLU A 174 2.81 4.54 17.89
C GLU A 174 1.43 4.15 17.35
N THR A 175 0.91 4.87 16.36
CA THR A 175 -0.40 4.60 15.79
C THR A 175 -0.28 3.58 14.67
N MET A 176 -1.16 2.57 14.67
CA MET A 176 -1.36 1.63 13.58
C MET A 176 -2.84 1.55 13.26
N VAL A 177 -3.17 1.64 11.98
CA VAL A 177 -4.52 1.47 11.46
C VAL A 177 -4.52 0.39 10.40
N THR A 178 -5.55 -0.44 10.41
CA THR A 178 -5.74 -1.50 9.43
C THR A 178 -7.00 -1.26 8.62
N LEU A 179 -7.00 -1.70 7.36
CA LEU A 179 -8.15 -1.60 6.48
C LEU A 179 -9.31 -2.33 7.16
N ASP A 180 -10.44 -1.66 7.33
CA ASP A 180 -11.65 -2.30 7.85
C ASP A 180 -12.55 -2.72 6.69
N ARG A 181 -12.86 -1.76 5.80
CA ARG A 181 -13.71 -1.97 4.62
C ARG A 181 -13.27 -1.06 3.47
N ALA A 182 -13.48 -1.53 2.25
CA ALA A 182 -13.30 -0.76 1.02
C ALA A 182 -14.52 -0.95 0.14
N GLU A 183 -15.16 0.13 -0.26
CA GLU A 183 -16.34 0.07 -1.12
C GLU A 183 -15.97 -0.41 -2.52
N GLY A 184 -16.78 -1.29 -3.09
CA GLY A 184 -16.57 -1.84 -4.44
C GLY A 184 -15.45 -2.88 -4.53
N ILE A 185 -14.77 -3.21 -3.42
CA ILE A 185 -13.73 -4.24 -3.38
C ILE A 185 -14.25 -5.45 -2.61
N GLN A 186 -14.12 -6.63 -3.21
CA GLN A 186 -14.53 -7.90 -2.60
C GLN A 186 -13.48 -8.39 -1.62
N ALA A 187 -13.92 -9.10 -0.58
CA ALA A 187 -13.00 -9.79 0.32
C ALA A 187 -12.13 -10.79 -0.47
N PRO A 188 -10.81 -10.79 -0.28
CA PRO A 188 -9.93 -11.61 -1.09
C PRO A 188 -10.05 -13.09 -0.75
N VAL A 189 -9.84 -13.94 -1.75
CA VAL A 189 -9.50 -15.33 -1.52
C VAL A 189 -8.03 -15.41 -1.14
N VAL A 190 -7.72 -16.02 0.00
CA VAL A 190 -6.36 -16.06 0.56
C VAL A 190 -5.87 -17.50 0.67
N PHE A 191 -4.66 -17.74 0.15
CA PHE A 191 -3.91 -18.98 0.37
C PHE A 191 -2.60 -18.67 1.10
N VAL A 192 -2.24 -19.53 2.06
CA VAL A 192 -1.01 -19.38 2.84
C VAL A 192 -0.41 -20.75 3.08
N PHE A 193 0.82 -20.95 2.63
CA PHE A 193 1.49 -22.24 2.73
C PHE A 193 3.01 -22.10 2.63
N ASP A 194 3.72 -23.14 3.05
CA ASP A 194 5.17 -23.23 2.86
C ASP A 194 5.48 -23.69 1.43
N GLN A 195 6.60 -23.23 0.86
CA GLN A 195 6.99 -23.61 -0.50
C GLN A 195 7.02 -25.14 -0.69
N GLY A 196 6.27 -25.66 -1.67
CA GLY A 196 6.14 -27.09 -1.95
C GLY A 196 4.80 -27.70 -1.52
N ASP A 197 4.01 -26.97 -0.73
CA ASP A 197 2.70 -27.42 -0.24
C ASP A 197 1.52 -26.73 -0.96
N GLY A 198 1.77 -26.05 -2.08
CA GLY A 198 0.75 -25.30 -2.81
C GLY A 198 -0.34 -26.21 -3.38
N LEU A 199 0.04 -27.33 -4.00
CA LEU A 199 -0.90 -28.23 -4.68
C LEU A 199 -1.78 -29.08 -3.73
N VAL A 200 -1.49 -29.08 -2.43
CA VAL A 200 -2.29 -29.78 -1.42
C VAL A 200 -3.26 -28.87 -0.69
N GLN A 201 -3.27 -27.57 -1.01
CA GLN A 201 -4.19 -26.62 -0.41
C GLN A 201 -5.64 -26.94 -0.77
N SER A 202 -6.53 -26.77 0.21
CA SER A 202 -7.95 -26.96 -0.02
C SER A 202 -8.51 -25.85 -0.91
N PRO A 203 -9.39 -26.18 -1.88
CA PRO A 203 -10.10 -25.19 -2.68
C PRO A 203 -10.86 -24.19 -1.81
N GLN A 204 -10.68 -22.90 -2.09
CA GLN A 204 -11.31 -21.79 -1.38
C GLN A 204 -12.55 -21.31 -2.13
N GLN A 205 -13.63 -21.04 -1.41
CA GLN A 205 -14.88 -20.59 -2.02
C GLN A 205 -14.79 -19.13 -2.46
N LEU A 206 -15.28 -18.82 -3.67
CA LEU A 206 -15.45 -17.45 -4.11
C LEU A 206 -16.70 -16.84 -3.50
N LEU A 207 -16.53 -15.64 -2.95
CA LEU A 207 -17.59 -14.85 -2.35
C LEU A 207 -17.76 -13.53 -3.11
N ILE A 208 -19.01 -13.14 -3.34
CA ILE A 208 -19.39 -11.80 -3.81
C ILE A 208 -20.33 -11.21 -2.76
N ASP A 209 -19.96 -10.06 -2.22
CA ASP A 209 -20.64 -9.36 -1.13
C ASP A 209 -20.89 -10.28 0.07
N GLY A 210 -19.89 -11.14 0.37
CA GLY A 210 -19.94 -12.13 1.45
C GLY A 210 -20.77 -13.39 1.16
N ASN A 211 -21.38 -13.50 -0.03
CA ASN A 211 -22.22 -14.63 -0.39
C ASN A 211 -21.52 -15.57 -1.38
N PRO A 212 -21.67 -16.90 -1.24
CA PRO A 212 -21.16 -17.86 -2.21
C PRO A 212 -21.69 -17.60 -3.61
N VAL A 213 -20.81 -17.67 -4.62
CA VAL A 213 -21.24 -17.64 -6.02
C VAL A 213 -21.76 -19.03 -6.40
N THR A 214 -23.08 -19.21 -6.40
CA THR A 214 -23.75 -20.51 -6.61
C THR A 214 -24.34 -20.73 -8.00
N ASP A 215 -24.30 -19.70 -8.84
CA ASP A 215 -24.79 -19.76 -10.22
C ASP A 215 -23.75 -20.42 -11.13
N MET A 216 -24.17 -21.36 -11.99
CA MET A 216 -23.28 -22.02 -12.97
C MET A 216 -23.07 -21.21 -14.25
N GLU A 217 -23.86 -20.15 -14.47
CA GLU A 217 -23.84 -19.36 -15.70
C GLU A 217 -22.83 -18.18 -15.78
N PRO A 218 -22.09 -17.74 -14.74
CA PRO A 218 -21.19 -16.61 -14.90
C PRO A 218 -19.98 -17.00 -15.76
N GLN A 219 -19.52 -16.04 -16.56
CA GLN A 219 -18.22 -16.16 -17.23
C GLN A 219 -17.12 -15.82 -16.22
N VAL A 220 -16.16 -16.72 -16.07
CA VAL A 220 -15.04 -16.54 -15.14
C VAL A 220 -13.73 -16.47 -15.91
N ALA A 221 -12.93 -15.45 -15.61
CA ALA A 221 -11.59 -15.28 -16.14
C ALA A 221 -10.61 -14.95 -15.01
N VAL A 222 -9.35 -15.35 -15.17
CA VAL A 222 -8.27 -15.02 -14.23
C VAL A 222 -7.33 -14.02 -14.88
N ALA A 223 -7.06 -12.91 -14.19
CA ALA A 223 -6.05 -11.94 -14.57
C ALA A 223 -4.93 -11.94 -13.52
N TYR A 224 -3.71 -12.23 -13.94
CA TYR A 224 -2.56 -12.30 -13.04
C TYR A 224 -1.94 -10.91 -12.85
N GLY A 225 -1.68 -10.55 -11.58
CA GLY A 225 -1.00 -9.31 -11.19
C GLY A 225 0.48 -9.51 -10.90
N THR A 226 1.02 -10.70 -11.15
CA THR A 226 2.41 -11.09 -10.90
C THR A 226 3.00 -11.80 -12.12
N ARG A 227 4.32 -12.00 -12.13
CA ARG A 227 5.02 -12.59 -13.27
C ARG A 227 4.63 -14.05 -13.48
N GLU A 228 4.43 -14.77 -12.39
CA GLU A 228 3.97 -16.14 -12.35
C GLU A 228 2.50 -16.21 -12.79
N THR A 229 2.20 -17.04 -13.79
CA THR A 229 0.86 -17.25 -14.34
C THR A 229 0.46 -18.72 -14.26
N ASP A 230 -0.79 -19.01 -14.60
CA ASP A 230 -1.34 -20.37 -14.76
C ASP A 230 -1.27 -21.25 -13.49
N TRP A 231 -1.18 -20.62 -12.32
CA TRP A 231 -1.16 -21.28 -11.01
C TRP A 231 -2.51 -21.29 -10.30
N LEU A 232 -3.54 -20.63 -10.86
CA LEU A 232 -4.87 -20.55 -10.27
C LEU A 232 -5.91 -21.18 -11.21
N SER A 233 -6.67 -22.14 -10.71
CA SER A 233 -7.90 -22.63 -11.35
C SER A 233 -9.12 -22.11 -10.62
N VAL A 234 -10.18 -21.83 -11.36
CA VAL A 234 -11.48 -21.46 -10.81
C VAL A 234 -12.57 -22.30 -11.46
N GLU A 235 -13.22 -23.14 -10.65
CA GLU A 235 -14.16 -24.15 -11.14
C GLU A 235 -15.43 -24.18 -10.28
N PHE A 236 -16.56 -24.48 -10.93
CA PHE A 236 -17.79 -24.79 -10.22
C PHE A 236 -17.77 -26.26 -9.79
N ASP A 237 -17.80 -26.51 -8.48
CA ASP A 237 -17.63 -27.85 -7.95
C ASP A 237 -18.95 -28.49 -7.45
N ALA A 238 -18.84 -29.74 -6.96
CA ALA A 238 -19.97 -30.49 -6.44
C ALA A 238 -20.61 -29.88 -5.17
N THR A 239 -20.00 -28.87 -4.55
CA THR A 239 -20.59 -28.13 -3.43
C THR A 239 -21.61 -27.08 -3.89
N GLY A 240 -21.76 -26.90 -5.21
CA GLY A 240 -22.72 -25.94 -5.78
C GLY A 240 -22.22 -24.50 -5.71
N SER A 241 -20.90 -24.29 -5.72
CA SER A 241 -20.29 -22.96 -5.72
C SER A 241 -18.99 -22.92 -6.51
N TRP A 242 -18.63 -21.73 -6.99
CA TRP A 242 -17.32 -21.51 -7.59
C TRP A 242 -16.22 -21.52 -6.53
N ARG A 243 -15.13 -22.23 -6.82
CA ARG A 243 -13.97 -22.31 -5.94
C ARG A 243 -12.67 -22.06 -6.69
N ALA A 244 -11.76 -21.35 -6.03
CA ALA A 244 -10.40 -21.15 -6.46
C ALA A 244 -9.51 -22.26 -5.89
N SER A 245 -8.57 -22.78 -6.69
CA SER A 245 -7.61 -23.80 -6.29
C SER A 245 -6.23 -23.50 -6.87
N ILE A 246 -5.18 -23.81 -6.12
CA ILE A 246 -3.81 -23.73 -6.61
C ILE A 246 -3.54 -24.94 -7.52
N ILE A 247 -3.03 -24.69 -8.72
CA ILE A 247 -2.72 -25.71 -9.73
C ILE A 247 -1.35 -25.45 -10.36
N GLY A 248 -0.93 -26.35 -11.27
CA GLY A 248 0.26 -26.13 -12.08
C GLY A 248 1.55 -26.42 -11.31
N ALA A 249 2.51 -25.48 -11.38
CA ALA A 249 3.80 -25.61 -10.72
C ALA A 249 3.79 -24.94 -9.34
N GLU A 250 4.62 -25.46 -8.44
CA GLU A 250 4.84 -24.83 -7.13
C GLU A 250 5.33 -23.40 -7.28
N LEU A 251 4.67 -22.47 -6.59
CA LEU A 251 5.02 -21.06 -6.59
C LEU A 251 6.32 -20.82 -5.82
N PRO A 252 7.16 -19.87 -6.27
CA PRO A 252 8.32 -19.46 -5.48
C PRO A 252 7.88 -18.71 -4.22
N ARG A 253 8.77 -18.63 -3.22
CA ARG A 253 8.55 -17.85 -2.01
C ARG A 253 8.22 -16.39 -2.33
N GLY A 254 7.23 -15.83 -1.65
CA GLY A 254 6.80 -14.46 -1.85
C GLY A 254 5.28 -14.28 -1.79
N ILE A 255 4.82 -13.14 -2.30
CA ILE A 255 3.41 -12.82 -2.42
C ILE A 255 3.03 -12.88 -3.90
N HIS A 256 1.98 -13.64 -4.22
CA HIS A 256 1.43 -13.76 -5.57
C HIS A 256 0.01 -13.23 -5.60
N GLY A 257 -0.34 -12.54 -6.68
CA GLY A 257 -1.62 -11.87 -6.82
C GLY A 257 -2.29 -12.19 -8.16
N ALA A 258 -3.59 -12.44 -8.09
CA ALA A 258 -4.47 -12.55 -9.25
C ALA A 258 -5.83 -11.90 -8.94
N VAL A 259 -6.63 -11.70 -9.97
CA VAL A 259 -8.01 -11.25 -9.88
C VAL A 259 -8.88 -12.23 -10.64
N VAL A 260 -9.90 -12.75 -9.98
CA VAL A 260 -10.95 -13.54 -10.61
C VAL A 260 -12.06 -12.61 -11.04
N GLN A 261 -12.25 -12.48 -12.35
CA GLN A 261 -13.26 -11.64 -12.97
C GLN A 261 -14.51 -12.49 -13.19
N VAL A 262 -15.58 -12.17 -12.47
CA VAL A 262 -16.88 -12.84 -12.56
C VAL A 262 -17.84 -11.93 -13.33
N SER A 263 -18.22 -12.34 -14.53
CA SER A 263 -19.08 -11.54 -15.42
C SER A 263 -20.47 -12.16 -15.61
N ARG A 264 -21.50 -11.32 -15.55
CA ARG A 264 -22.91 -11.65 -15.82
C ARG A 264 -23.53 -10.59 -16.72
N GLY A 265 -23.70 -10.92 -18.00
CA GLY A 265 -24.14 -9.95 -19.00
C GLY A 265 -23.17 -8.76 -19.02
N GLU A 266 -23.68 -7.57 -18.69
CA GLU A 266 -22.89 -6.33 -18.62
C GLU A 266 -22.26 -6.07 -17.24
N SER A 267 -22.65 -6.83 -16.20
CA SER A 267 -22.08 -6.70 -14.86
C SER A 267 -20.77 -7.50 -14.76
N ARG A 268 -19.74 -6.89 -14.19
CA ARG A 268 -18.47 -7.55 -13.86
C ARG A 268 -18.09 -7.22 -12.43
N VAL A 269 -17.73 -8.26 -11.68
CA VAL A 269 -17.22 -8.15 -10.31
C VAL A 269 -15.84 -8.81 -10.27
N ASP A 270 -14.90 -8.11 -9.67
CA ASP A 270 -13.52 -8.57 -9.52
C ASP A 270 -13.31 -9.05 -8.08
N VAL A 271 -12.91 -10.32 -7.92
CA VAL A 271 -12.57 -10.93 -6.64
C VAL A 271 -11.05 -11.09 -6.55
N PRO A 272 -10.37 -10.36 -5.65
CA PRO A 272 -8.93 -10.50 -5.49
C PRO A 272 -8.55 -11.89 -4.97
N VAL A 273 -7.42 -12.40 -5.43
CA VAL A 273 -6.79 -13.63 -4.92
C VAL A 273 -5.36 -13.31 -4.55
N SER A 274 -4.99 -13.61 -3.30
CA SER A 274 -3.66 -13.38 -2.77
C SER A 274 -3.09 -14.66 -2.18
N VAL A 275 -1.84 -14.96 -2.52
CA VAL A 275 -1.10 -16.12 -2.03
C VAL A 275 0.14 -15.64 -1.28
N LEU A 276 0.36 -16.16 -0.08
CA LEU A 276 1.63 -16.05 0.64
C LEU A 276 2.33 -17.41 0.65
N VAL A 277 3.55 -17.45 0.10
CA VAL A 277 4.41 -18.64 0.10
C VAL A 277 5.63 -18.37 0.99
N ASN A 278 5.78 -19.15 2.07
CA ASN A 278 6.87 -19.00 3.05
C ASN A 278 8.15 -19.77 2.70
#